data_AF-A0A191HW98-F1
#
_entry.id   AF-A0A191HW98-F1
#
_cell.length_a   1.000
_cell.length_b   1.000
_cell.length_c   1.000
_cell.angle_alpha   90.00
_cell.angle_beta   90.00
_cell.angle_gamma   90.00
#
_symmetry.space_group_name_H-M   'P 1'
#
loop_
_entity.id
_entity.type
_entity.pdbx_description
1 polymer ?
#
loop_
_entity_poly.entity_id
_entity_poly.type
_entity_poly.pdbx_seq_one_letter_code
_entity_poly.pdbx_strand_id
1 'polypeptide(L)'
;MSRLMGKTSKVGTLIDITCDRLVELFVLIAVAYVHQESVFPILITVSMFVLSMTVFLTVGALTPQKGEKSFYYQPGLIERTEGFIFITLMLAVPSRITIIAYIFALVLLLVLLLQ
;
A
#
# COMPACT_ATOMS: atom_id res chain seq x y z
N MET A 1 10.93 18.25 1.36
CA MET A 1 10.69 19.68 1.04
C MET A 1 9.76 20.37 2.03
N SER A 2 8.57 19.82 2.37
CA SER A 2 7.60 20.47 3.28
C SER A 2 8.13 20.75 4.70
N ARG A 3 8.91 19.83 5.29
CA ARG A 3 9.61 20.05 6.59
C ARG A 3 10.71 21.11 6.50
N LEU A 4 11.40 21.19 5.37
CA LEU A 4 12.46 22.18 5.11
C LEU A 4 11.91 23.60 4.96
N MET A 5 10.61 23.76 4.66
CA MET A 5 9.94 25.06 4.48
C MET A 5 8.95 25.41 5.60
N GLY A 6 8.84 24.58 6.66
CA GLY A 6 7.93 24.83 7.79
C GLY A 6 6.42 24.79 7.46
N LYS A 7 6.03 24.34 6.26
CA LYS A 7 4.64 24.33 5.77
C LYS A 7 4.08 22.92 5.72
N THR A 8 4.04 22.23 6.86
CA THR A 8 3.33 20.95 6.97
C THR A 8 1.83 21.23 7.04
N SER A 9 1.13 21.05 5.92
CA SER A 9 -0.33 21.19 5.85
C SER A 9 -1.01 19.82 5.92
N LYS A 10 -2.09 19.72 6.72
CA LYS A 10 -2.94 18.53 6.79
C LYS A 10 -3.51 18.15 5.42
N VAL A 11 -3.84 19.15 4.60
CA VAL A 11 -4.33 18.96 3.22
C VAL A 11 -3.24 18.37 2.33
N GLY A 12 -1.99 18.84 2.46
CA GLY A 12 -0.86 18.29 1.70
C GLY A 12 -0.61 16.81 2.03
N THR A 13 -0.78 16.43 3.30
CA THR A 13 -0.65 15.04 3.75
C THR A 13 -1.74 14.15 3.15
N LEU A 14 -2.99 14.65 3.11
CA LEU A 14 -4.10 13.93 2.47
C LEU A 14 -3.86 13.70 0.98
N ILE A 15 -3.41 14.73 0.25
CA ILE A 15 -3.12 14.64 -1.18
C ILE A 15 -1.98 13.67 -1.45
N ASP A 16 -0.90 13.71 -0.66
CA ASP A 16 0.26 12.82 -0.78
C ASP A 16 -0.18 11.35 -0.69
N ILE A 17 -0.89 10.99 0.39
CA ILE A 17 -1.41 9.63 0.61
C ILE A 17 -2.32 9.21 -0.55
N THR A 18 -3.25 10.09 -0.97
CA THR A 18 -4.21 9.77 -2.03
C THR A 18 -3.51 9.52 -3.37
N CYS A 19 -2.58 10.40 -3.76
CA CYS A 19 -1.83 10.27 -5.00
C CYS A 19 -0.98 9.00 -5.02
N ASP A 20 -0.34 8.66 -3.90
CA ASP A 20 0.44 7.41 -3.81
C ASP A 20 -0.43 6.17 -4.02
N ARG A 21 -1.61 6.15 -3.41
CA ARG A 21 -2.53 5.01 -3.56
C ARG A 21 -3.06 4.90 -4.98
N LEU A 22 -3.35 6.02 -5.63
CA LEU A 22 -3.79 6.04 -7.02
C LEU A 22 -2.70 5.49 -7.95
N VAL A 23 -1.45 5.90 -7.77
CA VAL A 23 -0.33 5.41 -8.59
C VAL A 23 -0.18 3.88 -8.43
N GLU A 24 -0.18 3.36 -7.20
CA GLU A 24 -0.07 1.92 -6.96
C GLU A 24 -1.24 1.13 -7.58
N LEU A 25 -2.48 1.62 -7.43
CA LEU A 25 -3.66 0.99 -8.04
C LEU A 25 -3.60 1.01 -9.57
N PHE A 26 -3.23 2.14 -10.19
CA PHE A 26 -3.15 2.23 -11.64
C PHE A 26 -2.08 1.29 -12.21
N VAL A 27 -0.95 1.12 -11.53
CA VAL A 27 0.07 0.17 -11.97
C VAL A 27 -0.46 -1.27 -11.88
N LEU A 28 -1.12 -1.67 -10.78
CA LEU A 28 -1.70 -3.01 -10.67
C LEU A 28 -2.79 -3.27 -11.72
N ILE A 29 -3.64 -2.27 -12.01
CA ILE A 29 -4.66 -2.36 -13.06
C ILE A 29 -4.00 -2.51 -14.44
N ALA A 30 -2.95 -1.74 -14.72
CA ALA A 30 -2.22 -1.85 -15.99
C ALA A 30 -1.58 -3.25 -16.15
N VAL A 31 -0.97 -3.78 -15.09
CA VAL A 31 -0.41 -5.15 -15.11
C VAL A 31 -1.50 -6.19 -15.34
N ALA A 32 -2.67 -6.07 -14.68
CA ALA A 32 -3.80 -6.97 -14.90
C ALA A 32 -4.35 -6.89 -16.33
N TYR A 33 -4.38 -5.70 -16.93
CA TYR A 33 -4.84 -5.51 -18.31
C TYR A 33 -3.90 -6.16 -19.33
N VAL A 34 -2.59 -6.05 -19.12
CA VAL A 34 -1.56 -6.65 -19.99
C VAL A 34 -1.48 -8.17 -19.81
N HIS A 35 -1.57 -8.66 -18.57
CA HIS A 35 -1.42 -10.07 -18.21
C HIS A 35 -2.75 -10.71 -17.81
N GLN A 36 -3.58 -11.01 -18.81
CA GLN A 36 -4.93 -11.53 -18.60
C GLN A 36 -4.95 -12.86 -17.83
N GLU A 37 -3.92 -13.67 -17.97
CA GLU A 37 -3.72 -14.93 -17.24
C GLU A 37 -3.56 -14.73 -15.72
N SER A 38 -3.14 -13.54 -15.28
CA SER A 38 -2.88 -13.19 -13.89
C SER A 38 -3.92 -12.24 -13.30
N VAL A 39 -5.03 -12.00 -13.98
CA VAL A 39 -6.08 -11.06 -13.51
C VAL A 39 -6.63 -11.47 -12.16
N PHE A 40 -6.93 -12.75 -11.95
CA PHE A 40 -7.49 -13.24 -10.69
C PHE A 40 -6.56 -13.01 -9.48
N PRO A 41 -5.28 -13.43 -9.49
CA PRO A 41 -4.37 -13.16 -8.38
C PRO A 41 -4.08 -11.65 -8.20
N ILE A 42 -4.04 -10.86 -9.28
CA ILE A 42 -3.88 -9.41 -9.16
C ILE A 42 -5.13 -8.78 -8.53
N LEU A 43 -6.33 -9.26 -8.86
CA LEU A 43 -7.58 -8.79 -8.26
C LEU A 43 -7.60 -9.06 -6.75
N ILE A 44 -7.20 -10.26 -6.31
CA ILE A 44 -7.02 -10.58 -4.89
C ILE A 44 -6.03 -9.60 -4.24
N THR A 45 -4.89 -9.36 -4.90
CA THR A 45 -3.86 -8.43 -4.42
C THR A 45 -4.43 -7.02 -4.23
N VAL A 46 -5.17 -6.50 -5.21
CA VAL A 46 -5.84 -5.20 -5.15
C VAL A 46 -6.86 -5.14 -4.00
N SER A 47 -7.67 -6.19 -3.83
CA SER A 47 -8.64 -6.25 -2.73
C SER A 47 -7.95 -6.23 -1.36
N MET A 48 -6.89 -7.03 -1.17
CA MET A 48 -6.12 -7.05 0.07
C MET A 48 -5.45 -5.70 0.34
N PHE A 49 -4.93 -5.06 -0.71
CA PHE A 49 -4.29 -3.77 -0.61
C PHE A 49 -5.25 -2.67 -0.14
N VAL A 50 -6.48 -2.61 -0.69
CA VAL A 50 -7.51 -1.66 -0.27
C VAL A 50 -7.96 -1.93 1.18
N LEU A 51 -8.14 -3.20 1.55
CA LEU A 51 -8.50 -3.59 2.92
C LEU A 51 -7.41 -3.18 3.93
N SER A 52 -6.14 -3.48 3.64
CA SER A 52 -5.00 -3.11 4.48
C SER A 52 -4.92 -1.60 4.70
N MET A 53 -5.08 -0.81 3.64
CA MET A 53 -5.09 0.66 3.77
C MET A 53 -6.27 1.18 4.58
N THR A 54 -7.45 0.56 4.43
CA THR A 54 -8.63 0.94 5.22
C THR A 54 -8.40 0.70 6.70
N VAL A 55 -7.92 -0.51 7.07
CA VAL A 55 -7.62 -0.85 8.46
C VAL A 55 -6.51 0.04 9.01
N PHE A 56 -5.43 0.25 8.28
CA PHE A 56 -4.33 1.13 8.67
C PHE A 56 -4.82 2.56 8.99
N LEU A 57 -5.63 3.15 8.11
CA LEU A 57 -6.18 4.48 8.34
C LEU A 57 -7.18 4.51 9.51
N THR A 58 -7.99 3.46 9.68
CA THR A 58 -8.93 3.35 10.81
C THR A 58 -8.20 3.20 12.14
N VAL A 59 -7.18 2.34 12.24
CA VAL A 59 -6.34 2.19 13.44
C VAL A 59 -5.62 3.51 13.74
N GLY A 60 -5.08 4.17 12.72
CA GLY A 60 -4.47 5.50 12.86
C GLY A 60 -5.44 6.57 13.38
N ALA A 61 -6.72 6.51 13.02
CA ALA A 61 -7.75 7.43 13.47
C ALA A 61 -8.29 7.11 14.89
N LEU A 62 -8.37 5.84 15.26
CA LEU A 62 -8.90 5.38 16.55
C LEU A 62 -7.86 5.36 17.69
N THR A 63 -6.56 5.39 17.36
CA THR A 63 -5.49 5.37 18.36
C THR A 63 -5.38 6.74 19.05
N PRO A 64 -5.52 6.83 20.39
CA PRO A 64 -5.41 8.10 21.10
C PRO A 64 -3.99 8.70 20.95
N GLN A 65 -3.91 9.97 20.58
CA GLN A 65 -2.65 10.71 20.43
C GLN A 65 -1.92 10.81 21.79
N LYS A 66 -0.99 9.90 22.07
CA LYS A 66 0.00 10.06 23.15
C LYS A 66 1.24 10.78 22.60
N GLY A 67 1.17 12.11 22.46
CA GLY A 67 2.29 13.01 22.15
C GLY A 67 2.15 13.81 20.84
N GLU A 68 3.04 14.79 20.62
CA GLU A 68 3.05 15.72 19.45
C GLU A 68 3.23 15.08 18.06
N LYS A 69 3.28 13.74 17.97
CA LYS A 69 3.35 13.02 16.70
C LYS A 69 1.96 12.47 16.37
N SER A 70 1.37 13.00 15.30
CA SER A 70 -0.03 12.77 14.87
C SER A 70 -0.40 11.32 14.51
N PHE A 71 0.53 10.37 14.60
CA PHE A 71 0.31 8.94 14.34
C PHE A 71 1.15 8.13 15.34
N TYR A 72 0.51 7.31 16.17
CA TYR A 72 1.24 6.28 16.90
C TYR A 72 1.62 5.21 15.87
N TYR A 73 2.93 5.09 15.65
CA TYR A 73 3.53 4.14 14.73
C TYR A 73 3.33 2.74 15.31
N GLN A 74 2.33 2.00 14.83
CA GLN A 74 2.32 0.56 15.03
C GLN A 74 3.28 0.03 13.96
N PRO A 75 4.40 -0.62 14.31
CA PRO A 75 5.33 -1.15 13.32
C PRO A 75 4.62 -2.29 12.59
N GLY A 76 3.80 -1.93 11.59
CA GLY A 76 3.31 -2.86 10.60
C GLY A 76 4.53 -3.34 9.86
N LEU A 77 4.72 -4.65 9.78
CA LEU A 77 5.91 -5.28 9.21
C LEU A 77 6.21 -4.81 7.77
N ILE A 78 5.26 -4.13 7.12
CA ILE A 78 5.32 -3.62 5.75
C ILE A 78 4.59 -2.29 5.66
N GLU A 79 5.36 -1.22 5.53
CA GLU A 79 4.82 0.11 5.36
C GLU A 79 5.34 0.67 4.04
N ARG A 80 4.54 0.49 2.99
CA ARG A 80 4.66 1.09 1.66
C ARG A 80 5.87 0.67 0.80
N THR A 81 7.08 0.59 1.35
CA THR A 81 8.29 0.25 0.58
C THR A 81 8.22 -1.14 -0.03
N GLU A 82 7.70 -2.13 0.70
CA GLU A 82 7.65 -3.51 0.18
C GLU A 82 6.57 -3.69 -0.87
N GLY A 83 5.46 -2.94 -0.78
CA GLY A 83 4.46 -2.90 -1.84
C GLY A 83 5.04 -2.43 -3.18
N PHE A 84 5.86 -1.37 -3.15
CA PHE A 84 6.61 -0.95 -4.33
C PHE A 84 7.62 -2.00 -4.80
N ILE A 85 8.31 -2.69 -3.90
CA ILE A 85 9.23 -3.80 -4.27
C ILE A 85 8.48 -4.90 -5.02
N PHE A 86 7.31 -5.34 -4.53
CA PHE A 86 6.51 -6.37 -5.21
C PHE A 86 6.02 -5.90 -6.58
N ILE A 87 5.54 -4.65 -6.69
CA ILE A 87 5.11 -4.07 -7.97
C ILE A 87 6.29 -3.98 -8.95
N THR A 88 7.45 -3.49 -8.51
CA THR A 88 8.66 -3.47 -9.34
C THR A 88 9.09 -4.87 -9.76
N LEU A 89 8.99 -5.87 -8.87
CA LEU A 89 9.32 -7.26 -9.17
C LEU A 89 8.38 -7.85 -10.24
N MET A 90 7.09 -7.52 -10.20
CA MET A 90 6.12 -7.92 -11.24
C MET A 90 6.51 -7.36 -12.61
N LEU A 91 6.96 -6.10 -12.66
CA LEU A 91 7.42 -5.46 -13.90
C LEU A 91 8.77 -6.02 -14.38
N ALA A 92 9.68 -6.33 -13.46
CA ALA A 92 11.01 -6.84 -13.78
C ALA A 92 11.01 -8.32 -14.21
N VAL A 93 10.07 -9.13 -13.69
CA VAL A 93 9.98 -10.57 -13.99
C VAL A 93 8.55 -10.96 -14.41
N PRO A 94 8.13 -10.60 -15.64
CA PRO A 94 6.76 -10.84 -16.09
C PRO A 94 6.34 -12.31 -16.10
N SER A 95 7.30 -13.23 -16.30
CA SER A 95 7.05 -14.68 -16.31
C SER A 95 6.60 -15.26 -14.98
N ARG A 96 6.72 -14.51 -13.87
CA ARG A 96 6.36 -14.98 -12.52
C ARG A 96 5.29 -14.11 -11.83
N ILE A 97 4.58 -13.25 -12.58
CA ILE A 97 3.58 -12.32 -12.02
C ILE A 97 2.56 -13.03 -11.13
N THR A 98 2.01 -14.16 -11.57
CA THR A 98 1.03 -14.94 -10.80
C THR A 98 1.55 -15.32 -9.41
N ILE A 99 2.78 -15.82 -9.32
CA ILE A 99 3.41 -16.25 -8.07
C ILE A 99 3.69 -15.03 -7.19
N ILE A 100 4.24 -13.98 -7.79
CA ILE A 100 4.56 -12.72 -7.09
C ILE A 100 3.29 -12.09 -6.52
N ALA A 101 2.18 -12.12 -7.27
CA ALA A 101 0.89 -11.58 -6.83
C ALA A 101 0.32 -12.37 -5.64
N TYR A 102 0.36 -13.70 -5.66
CA TYR A 102 -0.08 -14.49 -4.50
C TYR A 102 0.80 -14.26 -3.26
N ILE A 103 2.12 -14.19 -3.44
CA ILE A 103 3.03 -13.87 -2.32
C ILE A 103 2.71 -12.49 -1.78
N PHE A 104 2.54 -11.49 -2.65
CA PHE A 104 2.21 -10.13 -2.23
C PHE A 104 0.86 -10.08 -1.49
N ALA A 105 -0.17 -10.77 -1.99
CA ALA A 105 -1.46 -10.87 -1.32
C ALA A 105 -1.37 -11.56 0.06
N LEU A 106 -0.61 -12.66 0.18
CA LEU A 106 -0.37 -13.35 1.45
C LEU A 106 0.32 -12.42 2.45
N VAL A 107 1.30 -11.68 1.97
CA VAL A 107 2.06 -10.72 2.75
C VAL A 107 1.17 -9.58 3.25
N LEU A 108 0.31 -9.01 2.39
CA LEU A 108 -0.70 -8.02 2.79
C LEU A 108 -1.69 -8.57 3.83
N LEU A 109 -2.09 -9.84 3.69
CA LEU A 109 -2.96 -10.51 4.67
C LEU A 109 -2.27 -10.64 6.04
N LEU A 110 -0.99 -11.02 6.08
CA LEU A 110 -0.25 -11.12 7.33
C LEU A 110 -0.14 -9.76 8.02
N VAL A 111 0.11 -8.70 7.26
CA VAL A 111 0.16 -7.33 7.79
C VAL A 111 -1.19 -6.93 8.37
N LEU A 112 -2.28 -7.20 7.64
CA LEU A 112 -3.64 -6.93 8.09
C LEU A 112 -3.96 -7.62 9.43
N LEU A 113 -3.49 -8.85 9.63
CA LEU A 113 -3.71 -9.62 10.86
C LEU A 113 -2.86 -9.15 12.06
N LEU A 114 -1.76 -8.43 11.79
CA LEU A 114 -0.82 -7.94 12.81
C LEU A 114 -1.10 -6.50 13.26
N GLN A 115 -2.01 -5.79 12.58
CA GLN A 115 -2.44 -4.42 12.88
C GLN A 115 -3.60 -4.40 13.87
#